data_AF-A0A2H6NHE3-F1
#
_entry.id   AF-A0A2H6NHE3-F1
#
_cell.length_a   1.000
_cell.length_b   1.000
_cell.length_c   1.000
_cell.angle_alpha   90.00
_cell.angle_beta   90.00
_cell.angle_gamma   90.00
#
_symmetry.space_group_name_H-M   'P 1'
#
loop_
_entity.id
_entity.type
_entity.pdbx_description
1 polymer ?
#
loop_
_entity_poly.entity_id
_entity_poly.type
_entity_poly.pdbx_seq_one_letter_code
_entity_poly.pdbx_strand_id
1 'polypeptide(L)'
;VAMSPCKIMKCNSEFLAATSGTQPPAAEDAPEFCTALRAYALCTHHTARTCRGDLFYHSAVHGIDDLMTQHNCSKDGPTSQPRLPPLSRGDSQERSDSPESCHYERSFHKHSLRPNYTHCGLFGDPHLRTFSDSFQ
;
A
#
# COMPACT_ATOMS: atom_id res chain seq x y z
N VAL A 1 -13.06 3.13 20.67
CA VAL A 1 -12.09 2.23 20.02
C VAL A 1 -10.70 2.72 20.39
N ALA A 2 -9.89 1.92 21.09
CA ALA A 2 -8.51 2.30 21.39
C ALA A 2 -7.68 2.25 20.10
N MET A 3 -7.02 3.36 19.72
CA MET A 3 -6.12 3.39 18.59
C MET A 3 -4.79 2.75 19.01
N SER A 4 -4.32 1.75 18.28
CA SER A 4 -2.98 1.19 18.48
C SER A 4 -1.92 2.25 18.16
N PRO A 5 -0.84 2.37 18.96
CA PRO A 5 0.19 3.39 18.75
C PRO A 5 0.97 3.15 17.45
N CYS A 6 1.56 4.23 16.91
CA CYS A 6 2.53 4.17 15.82
C CYS A 6 3.74 3.29 16.24
N LYS A 7 4.20 2.42 15.34
CA LYS A 7 5.32 1.49 15.60
C LYS A 7 6.62 1.90 14.91
N ILE A 8 6.78 3.17 14.54
CA ILE A 8 7.97 3.63 13.81
C ILE A 8 9.27 3.36 14.58
N MET A 9 9.30 3.63 15.88
CA MET A 9 10.51 3.39 16.69
C MET A 9 10.94 1.92 16.67
N LYS A 10 9.98 0.99 16.57
CA LYS A 10 10.27 -0.44 16.39
C LYS A 10 10.93 -0.69 15.04
N CYS A 11 10.36 -0.17 13.94
CA CYS A 11 10.96 -0.28 12.61
C CYS A 11 12.39 0.27 12.57
N ASN A 12 12.62 1.44 13.18
CA ASN A 12 13.95 2.05 13.25
C ASN A 12 14.94 1.16 14.00
N SER A 13 14.53 0.61 15.15
CA SER A 13 15.39 -0.26 15.95
C SER A 13 15.77 -1.57 15.23
N GLU A 14 14.82 -2.16 14.49
CA GLU A 14 15.07 -3.38 13.71
C GLU A 14 16.02 -3.11 12.54
N PHE A 15 15.86 -1.97 11.85
CA PHE A 15 16.77 -1.56 10.78
C PHE A 15 18.18 -1.33 11.32
N LEU A 16 18.32 -0.54 12.39
CA LEU A 16 19.62 -0.28 13.01
C LEU A 16 20.30 -1.57 13.46
N ALA A 17 19.57 -2.51 14.07
CA ALA A 17 20.12 -3.81 14.46
C ALA A 17 20.60 -4.62 13.25
N ALA A 18 19.88 -4.58 12.13
CA ALA A 18 20.26 -5.27 10.89
C ALA A 18 21.47 -4.63 10.19
N THR A 19 21.74 -3.33 10.40
CA THR A 19 22.85 -2.61 9.76
C THR A 19 24.01 -2.27 10.72
N SER A 20 23.93 -2.66 11.99
CA SER A 20 24.95 -2.32 13.02
C SER A 20 26.34 -2.93 12.73
N GLY A 21 26.45 -3.91 11.83
CA GLY A 21 27.70 -4.54 11.42
C GLY A 21 28.27 -4.07 10.07
N THR A 22 27.50 -3.29 9.30
CA THR A 22 27.87 -2.86 7.94
C THR A 22 28.35 -1.40 7.98
N GLN A 23 29.65 -1.18 8.19
CA GLN A 23 30.29 0.14 7.96
C GLN A 23 30.54 0.32 6.44
N PRO A 24 30.82 1.55 5.93
CA PRO A 24 30.37 2.03 4.62
C PRO A 24 30.59 1.00 3.52
N PRO A 25 29.61 0.75 2.62
CA PRO A 25 29.59 -0.43 1.79
C PRO A 25 30.90 -0.52 1.00
N ALA A 26 31.79 -1.39 1.46
CA ALA A 26 32.60 -2.14 0.53
C ALA A 26 31.59 -2.86 -0.39
N ALA A 27 31.92 -3.00 -1.67
CA ALA A 27 31.01 -3.55 -2.68
C ALA A 27 30.39 -4.92 -2.28
N GLU A 28 31.02 -5.61 -1.33
CA GLU A 28 30.62 -6.90 -0.78
C GLU A 28 29.39 -6.86 0.17
N ASP A 29 29.13 -5.73 0.88
CA ASP A 29 28.05 -5.62 1.88
C ASP A 29 26.75 -5.00 1.33
N ALA A 30 26.77 -4.56 0.07
CA ALA A 30 25.62 -3.98 -0.62
C ALA A 30 24.35 -4.86 -0.63
N PRO A 31 24.40 -6.20 -0.82
CA PRO A 31 23.18 -7.02 -0.89
C PRO A 31 22.49 -7.18 0.48
N GLU A 32 23.25 -7.23 1.57
CA GLU A 32 22.70 -7.31 2.93
C GLU A 32 22.06 -5.99 3.35
N PHE A 33 22.71 -4.86 3.02
CA PHE A 33 22.15 -3.53 3.26
C PHE A 33 20.82 -3.32 2.51
N CYS A 34 20.75 -3.65 1.21
CA CYS A 34 19.49 -3.56 0.45
C CYS A 34 18.41 -4.51 1.00
N THR A 35 18.79 -5.65 1.56
CA THR A 35 17.85 -6.59 2.22
C THR A 35 17.28 -5.99 3.52
N ALA A 36 18.10 -5.36 4.33
CA ALA A 36 17.66 -4.63 5.53
C ALA A 36 16.79 -3.42 5.16
N LEU A 37 17.15 -2.67 4.12
CA LEU A 37 16.44 -1.48 3.69
C LEU A 37 15.04 -1.80 3.13
N ARG A 38 14.91 -2.89 2.36
CA ARG A 38 13.60 -3.41 1.95
C ARG A 38 12.74 -3.88 3.13
N ALA A 39 13.34 -4.52 4.13
CA ALA A 39 12.62 -4.91 5.35
C ALA A 39 12.11 -3.68 6.13
N TYR A 40 12.91 -2.61 6.16
CA TYR A 40 12.51 -1.34 6.78
C TYR A 40 11.36 -0.66 6.02
N ALA A 41 11.41 -0.66 4.68
CA ALA A 41 10.32 -0.20 3.82
C ALA A 41 9.00 -0.97 4.08
N LEU A 42 9.08 -2.30 4.23
CA LEU A 42 7.91 -3.12 4.53
C LEU A 42 7.34 -2.83 5.93
N CYS A 43 8.21 -2.68 6.94
CA CYS A 43 7.79 -2.36 8.30
C CYS A 43 7.06 -1.01 8.37
N THR A 44 7.62 0.03 7.75
CA THR A 44 7.01 1.37 7.70
C THR A 44 5.65 1.31 6.98
N HIS A 45 5.57 0.64 5.84
CA HIS A 45 4.30 0.44 5.13
C HIS A 45 3.21 -0.20 6.01
N HIS A 46 3.54 -1.26 6.76
CA HIS A 46 2.58 -1.94 7.64
C HIS A 46 2.07 -1.08 8.80
N THR A 47 2.85 -0.12 9.29
CA THR A 47 2.43 0.78 10.38
C THR A 47 1.85 2.12 9.90
N ALA A 48 1.77 2.37 8.59
CA ALA A 48 1.37 3.65 8.01
C ALA A 48 0.04 4.21 8.57
N ARG A 49 -0.96 3.33 8.77
CA ARG A 49 -2.30 3.74 9.26
C ARG A 49 -2.27 4.36 10.65
N THR A 50 -1.39 3.88 11.54
CA THR A 50 -1.26 4.37 12.92
C THR A 50 -0.26 5.51 13.04
N CYS A 51 0.50 5.80 11.98
CA CYS A 51 1.58 6.79 11.96
C CYS A 51 1.29 8.05 11.12
N ARG A 52 0.04 8.30 10.72
CA ARG A 52 -0.31 9.40 9.78
C ARG A 52 0.22 10.79 10.20
N GLY A 53 0.26 11.09 11.49
CA GLY A 53 0.72 12.36 12.05
C GLY A 53 2.07 12.27 12.77
N ASP A 54 2.81 11.18 12.60
CA ASP A 54 4.10 10.98 13.27
C ASP A 54 5.25 11.50 12.38
N LEU A 55 6.03 12.45 12.91
CA LEU A 55 7.14 13.06 12.17
C LEU A 55 8.26 12.05 11.88
N PHE A 56 8.60 11.18 12.84
CA PHE A 56 9.66 10.19 12.66
C PHE A 56 9.32 9.19 11.56
N TYR A 57 8.03 8.86 11.42
CA TYR A 57 7.54 8.02 10.34
C TYR A 57 7.76 8.67 8.96
N HIS A 58 7.37 9.93 8.79
CA HIS A 58 7.55 10.62 7.50
C HIS A 58 9.02 10.82 7.16
N SER A 59 9.85 11.17 8.16
CA SER A 59 11.30 11.26 7.99
C SER A 59 11.92 9.92 7.59
N ALA A 60 11.47 8.81 8.19
CA ALA A 60 11.92 7.48 7.85
C ALA A 60 11.55 7.08 6.43
N VAL A 61 10.29 7.32 6.00
CA VAL A 61 9.83 7.00 4.64
C VAL A 61 10.67 7.73 3.59
N HIS A 62 10.96 9.02 3.81
CA HIS A 62 11.84 9.78 2.92
C HIS A 62 13.27 9.23 2.92
N GLY A 63 13.84 9.00 4.12
CA GLY A 63 15.19 8.46 4.25
C GLY A 63 15.36 7.07 3.61
N ILE A 64 14.32 6.24 3.61
CA ILE A 64 14.33 4.95 2.90
C ILE A 64 14.46 5.17 1.40
N ASP A 65 13.69 6.07 0.79
CA ASP A 65 13.74 6.32 -0.66
C ASP A 65 15.11 6.88 -1.09
N ASP A 66 15.66 7.80 -0.30
CA ASP A 66 17.01 8.34 -0.50
C ASP A 66 18.07 7.23 -0.45
N LEU A 67 18.03 6.38 0.59
CA LEU A 67 18.98 5.28 0.75
C LEU A 67 18.83 4.24 -0.37
N MET A 68 17.61 3.94 -0.82
CA MET A 68 17.39 2.99 -1.91
C MET A 68 18.04 3.49 -3.21
N THR A 69 17.94 4.80 -3.47
CA THR A 69 18.54 5.45 -4.63
C THR A 69 20.07 5.52 -4.51
N GLN A 70 20.60 5.94 -3.36
CA GLN A 70 22.05 6.07 -3.12
C GLN A 70 22.79 4.74 -3.28
N HIS A 71 22.16 3.64 -2.89
CA HIS A 71 22.76 2.30 -2.94
C HIS A 71 22.32 1.47 -4.14
N ASN A 72 21.58 2.05 -5.09
CA ASN A 72 21.02 1.35 -6.27
C ASN A 72 20.28 0.05 -5.89
N CYS A 73 19.55 0.07 -4.79
CA CYS A 73 18.80 -1.10 -4.33
C CYS A 73 17.56 -1.31 -5.21
N SER A 74 17.34 -2.54 -5.66
CA SER A 74 16.05 -2.93 -6.24
C SER A 74 14.96 -2.88 -5.17
N LYS A 75 13.76 -2.38 -5.54
CA LYS A 75 12.57 -2.45 -4.68
C LYS A 75 12.12 -3.89 -4.45
N ASP A 76 12.35 -4.75 -5.43
CA ASP A 76 11.97 -6.16 -5.39
C ASP A 76 13.07 -7.06 -4.83
N GLY A 77 12.67 -8.11 -4.11
CA GLY A 77 13.49 -9.25 -3.67
C GLY A 77 13.46 -9.48 -2.15
N PRO A 78 14.42 -10.24 -1.58
CA PRO A 78 14.28 -10.76 -0.22
C PRO A 78 14.35 -9.67 0.85
N THR A 79 13.54 -9.83 1.89
CA THR A 79 13.62 -9.08 3.14
C THR A 79 14.25 -9.97 4.22
N SER A 80 14.99 -9.40 5.18
CA SER A 80 15.66 -10.14 6.26
C SER A 80 14.70 -10.85 7.24
N GLN A 81 13.38 -10.65 7.13
CA GLN A 81 12.41 -11.39 7.93
C GLN A 81 12.22 -12.82 7.42
N PRO A 82 12.10 -13.82 8.32
CA PRO A 82 11.62 -15.13 7.91
C PRO A 82 10.21 -14.95 7.35
N ARG A 83 9.91 -15.58 6.21
CA ARG A 83 8.55 -15.66 5.67
C ARG A 83 7.62 -16.06 6.81
N LEU A 84 6.82 -15.13 7.32
CA LEU A 84 5.64 -15.49 8.09
C LEU A 84 4.84 -16.44 7.18
N PRO A 85 4.35 -17.58 7.69
CA PRO A 85 3.48 -18.46 6.91
C PRO A 85 2.40 -17.60 6.25
N PRO A 86 2.01 -17.87 5.00
CA PRO A 86 0.94 -17.12 4.36
C PRO A 86 -0.22 -17.09 5.34
N LEU A 87 -0.66 -15.88 5.69
CA LEU A 87 -1.84 -15.66 6.52
C LEU A 87 -2.91 -16.60 6.00
N SER A 88 -3.43 -17.43 6.92
CA SER A 88 -4.53 -18.35 6.68
C SER A 88 -5.54 -17.71 5.72
N ARG A 89 -5.86 -18.42 4.62
CA ARG A 89 -6.94 -18.07 3.68
C ARG A 89 -8.13 -17.49 4.44
N GLY A 90 -8.21 -16.17 4.46
CA GLY A 90 -9.27 -15.37 5.04
C GLY A 90 -9.48 -14.25 4.04
N ASP A 91 -10.32 -14.57 3.05
CA ASP A 91 -10.69 -13.83 1.86
C ASP A 91 -9.62 -12.97 1.17
N SER A 92 -9.23 -13.47 0.01
CA SER A 92 -8.54 -12.74 -1.04
C SER A 92 -9.17 -11.37 -1.28
N GLN A 93 -8.59 -10.32 -0.70
CA GLN A 93 -8.62 -9.00 -1.31
C GLN A 93 -7.21 -8.41 -1.27
N GLU A 94 -6.31 -9.16 -1.88
CA GLU A 94 -5.17 -8.64 -2.64
C GLU A 94 -5.77 -7.60 -3.60
N ARG A 95 -5.73 -6.32 -3.24
CA ARG A 95 -5.92 -5.25 -4.22
C ARG A 95 -4.59 -5.11 -4.95
N SER A 96 -4.30 -6.18 -5.69
CA SER A 96 -3.46 -6.16 -6.87
C SER A 96 -3.83 -4.93 -7.68
N ASP A 97 -2.82 -4.30 -8.25
CA ASP A 97 -2.90 -3.41 -9.41
C ASP A 97 -4.29 -3.43 -10.05
N SER A 98 -5.04 -2.32 -9.93
CA SER A 98 -6.47 -2.28 -10.19
C SER A 98 -6.74 -3.01 -11.51
N PRO A 99 -7.34 -4.22 -11.46
CA PRO A 99 -7.36 -5.05 -12.64
C PRO A 99 -8.14 -4.30 -13.70
N GLU A 100 -7.71 -4.46 -14.95
CA GLU A 100 -8.44 -4.05 -16.15
C GLU A 100 -9.89 -4.63 -16.20
N SER A 101 -10.27 -5.40 -15.18
CA SER A 101 -11.61 -5.87 -14.82
C SER A 101 -12.48 -4.89 -14.00
N CYS A 102 -12.02 -3.67 -13.66
CA CYS A 102 -12.88 -2.62 -13.08
C CYS A 102 -13.71 -1.87 -14.13
N HIS A 103 -13.72 -2.32 -15.38
CA HIS A 103 -14.63 -1.81 -16.41
C HIS A 103 -15.97 -2.57 -16.34
N TYR A 104 -16.99 -1.91 -15.76
CA TYR A 104 -18.36 -2.41 -15.69
C TYR A 104 -18.84 -2.98 -17.04
N GLU A 105 -18.54 -2.28 -18.13
CA GLU A 105 -18.96 -2.66 -19.48
C GLU A 105 -18.24 -3.91 -20.03
N ARG A 106 -17.04 -4.21 -19.54
CA ARG A 106 -16.20 -5.32 -20.04
C ARG A 106 -16.53 -6.66 -19.37
N SER A 107 -17.26 -6.64 -18.24
CA SER A 107 -17.76 -7.84 -17.56
C SER A 107 -18.94 -8.49 -18.29
N PHE A 108 -19.57 -7.77 -19.22
CA PHE A 108 -20.61 -8.29 -20.11
C PHE A 108 -19.93 -9.14 -21.20
N HIS A 109 -19.88 -10.46 -21.02
CA HIS A 109 -19.42 -11.39 -22.06
C HIS A 109 -20.21 -11.20 -23.37
N LYS A 110 -19.64 -11.63 -24.49
CA LYS A 110 -20.00 -11.36 -25.92
C LYS A 110 -21.48 -11.48 -26.34
N HIS A 111 -22.41 -11.83 -25.45
CA HIS A 111 -23.85 -11.97 -25.70
C HIS A 111 -24.76 -11.19 -24.76
N SER A 112 -24.25 -10.42 -23.78
CA SER A 112 -25.10 -9.56 -22.95
C SER A 112 -25.42 -8.23 -23.62
N LEU A 113 -26.68 -7.82 -23.53
CA LEU A 113 -27.17 -6.51 -23.97
C LEU A 113 -26.38 -5.39 -23.26
N ARG A 114 -26.19 -4.26 -23.94
CA ARG A 114 -25.59 -3.06 -23.34
C ARG A 114 -26.32 -2.72 -22.02
N PRO A 115 -25.60 -2.28 -20.99
CA PRO A 115 -26.23 -1.96 -19.71
C PRO A 115 -27.28 -0.87 -19.88
N ASN A 116 -28.43 -1.05 -19.23
CA ASN A 116 -29.48 -0.05 -19.19
C ASN A 116 -29.23 0.86 -17.98
N TYR A 117 -28.67 2.05 -18.23
CA TYR A 117 -28.38 3.03 -17.18
C TYR A 117 -29.65 3.80 -16.80
N THR A 118 -29.94 3.87 -15.50
CA THR A 118 -31.00 4.71 -14.94
C THR A 118 -30.43 5.94 -14.27
N HIS A 119 -31.08 7.09 -14.44
CA HIS A 119 -30.61 8.38 -13.91
C HIS A 119 -31.53 8.88 -12.79
N CYS A 120 -30.94 9.48 -11.76
CA CYS A 120 -31.64 10.18 -10.69
C CYS A 120 -30.88 11.48 -10.41
N GLY A 121 -31.59 12.56 -10.11
CA GLY A 121 -30.97 13.87 -9.88
C GLY A 121 -31.93 14.86 -9.25
N LEU A 122 -31.35 15.81 -8.52
CA LEU A 122 -32.04 16.96 -7.93
C LEU A 122 -31.58 18.23 -8.65
N PHE A 123 -32.51 19.05 -9.11
CA PHE A 123 -32.22 20.28 -9.85
C PHE A 123 -33.18 21.40 -9.46
N GLY A 124 -32.71 22.66 -9.51
CA GLY A 124 -33.53 23.83 -9.18
C GLY A 124 -34.09 23.81 -7.75
N ASP A 125 -35.25 24.45 -7.57
CA ASP A 125 -36.08 24.44 -6.36
C ASP A 125 -37.02 23.23 -6.35
N PRO A 126 -37.04 22.46 -5.25
CA PRO A 126 -36.60 21.06 -5.29
C PRO A 126 -37.35 20.23 -6.35
N HIS A 127 -36.82 20.16 -7.57
CA HIS A 127 -37.30 19.23 -8.59
C HIS A 127 -36.47 17.95 -8.52
N LEU A 128 -37.10 16.85 -8.15
CA LEU A 128 -36.48 15.53 -8.05
C LEU A 128 -36.89 14.68 -9.25
N ARG A 129 -35.91 14.23 -10.04
CA ARG A 129 -36.08 13.12 -10.98
C ARG A 129 -35.64 11.83 -10.29
N THR A 130 -36.57 10.91 -10.06
CA THR A 130 -36.26 9.59 -9.47
C THR A 130 -35.70 8.61 -10.51
N PHE A 131 -35.19 7.46 -10.05
CA PHE A 131 -34.74 6.38 -10.93
C PHE A 131 -35.85 5.80 -11.82
N SER A 132 -37.12 5.95 -11.44
CA SER A 132 -38.28 5.53 -12.24
C SER A 132 -38.79 6.63 -13.18
N ASP A 133 -38.01 7.69 -13.37
CA ASP A 133 -38.36 8.86 -14.17
C ASP A 133 -39.64 9.60 -13.69
N SER A 134 -39.92 9.53 -12.38
CA SER A 134 -41.00 10.32 -11.76
C SER A 134 -40.46 11.66 -11.28
N PHE A 135 -41.26 12.73 -11.44
CA PHE A 135 -40.91 14.09 -11.06
C PHE A 135 -41.71 14.53 -9.81
N GLN A 136 -41.02 15.09 -8.82
CA GLN A 136 -41.59 15.67 -7.59
C GLN A 136 -41.06 17.08 -7.40
#